data_AF-A0A7X7GX40-F1
#
_entry.id   AF-A0A7X7GX40-F1
#
_cell.length_a   1.000
_cell.length_b   1.000
_cell.length_c   1.000
_cell.angle_alpha   90.00
_cell.angle_beta   90.00
_cell.angle_gamma   90.00
#
_symmetry.space_group_name_H-M   'P 1'
#
loop_
_entity.id
_entity.type
_entity.pdbx_description
1 polymer ?
#
loop_
_entity_poly.entity_id
_entity_poly.type
_entity_poly.pdbx_seq_one_letter_code
_entity_poly.pdbx_strand_id
1 'polypeptide(L)'
;MNEELLRRALQRFDALNAEDPRTLTVDGVERPRELVRADWLERWVLRLAPDASVPLRLAARSQHLQRWAIPRKDYPEGRLGYLEWRKVLARHHAALAATVLEELGFDAPTRDALRAIQLKQGLKTNPDTQVMEDALCLSFLEHEFADFAAQHDDAKVIDIVRKTWRKMSAAGQAEALRLALPPAARRLVELALTPPGGDAGSPDADTPSPEPDDRP
;
A
#
# COMPACT_ATOMS: atom_id res chain seq x y z
N MET A 1 -4.08 5.47 -24.74
CA MET A 1 -3.89 4.04 -24.41
C MET A 1 -5.17 3.30 -24.79
N ASN A 2 -5.10 2.12 -25.39
CA ASN A 2 -6.28 1.32 -25.71
C ASN A 2 -6.89 0.77 -24.39
N GLU A 3 -8.16 1.03 -24.11
CA GLU A 3 -8.86 0.53 -22.90
C GLU A 3 -8.77 -1.00 -22.79
N GLU A 4 -8.80 -1.68 -23.93
CA GLU A 4 -8.64 -3.14 -24.02
C GLU A 4 -7.25 -3.59 -23.54
N LEU A 5 -6.21 -2.82 -23.84
CA LEU A 5 -4.84 -3.14 -23.42
C LEU A 5 -4.67 -2.99 -21.91
N LEU A 6 -5.26 -1.94 -21.32
CA LEU A 6 -5.32 -1.76 -19.86
C LEU A 6 -6.08 -2.92 -19.22
N ARG A 7 -7.25 -3.27 -19.72
CA ARG A 7 -8.06 -4.38 -19.22
C ARG A 7 -7.27 -5.69 -19.20
N ARG A 8 -6.54 -6.01 -20.27
CA ARG A 8 -5.68 -7.20 -20.36
C ARG A 8 -4.56 -7.19 -19.33
N ALA A 9 -3.93 -6.04 -19.08
CA ALA A 9 -2.88 -5.92 -18.06
C ALA A 9 -3.42 -6.18 -16.65
N LEU A 10 -4.55 -5.56 -16.30
CA LEU A 10 -5.20 -5.77 -15.01
C LEU A 10 -5.57 -7.24 -14.80
N GLN A 11 -6.10 -7.91 -15.83
CA GLN A 11 -6.40 -9.34 -15.79
C GLN A 11 -5.16 -10.21 -15.60
N ARG A 12 -4.02 -9.85 -16.20
CA ARG A 12 -2.76 -10.57 -15.99
C ARG A 12 -2.24 -10.39 -14.57
N PHE A 13 -2.34 -9.20 -13.99
CA PHE A 13 -2.00 -8.99 -12.59
C PHE A 13 -2.91 -9.76 -11.64
N ASP A 14 -4.21 -9.81 -11.93
CA ASP A 14 -5.17 -10.57 -11.15
C ASP A 14 -4.91 -12.07 -11.20
N ALA A 15 -4.60 -12.59 -12.38
CA ALA A 15 -4.23 -14.00 -12.55
C ALA A 15 -3.01 -14.35 -11.70
N LEU A 16 -1.98 -13.49 -11.71
CA LEU A 16 -0.80 -13.67 -10.86
C LEU A 16 -1.18 -13.64 -9.38
N ASN A 17 -1.91 -12.62 -8.92
CA ASN A 17 -2.33 -12.49 -7.51
C ASN A 17 -3.32 -13.58 -7.05
N ALA A 18 -4.06 -14.20 -7.97
CA ALA A 18 -4.94 -15.32 -7.69
C ALA A 18 -4.19 -16.61 -7.34
N GLU A 19 -2.89 -16.68 -7.62
CA GLU A 19 -2.02 -17.78 -7.22
C GLU A 19 -1.59 -17.71 -5.73
N ASP A 20 -1.97 -16.66 -4.97
CA ASP A 20 -1.67 -16.58 -3.54
C ASP A 20 -2.35 -17.74 -2.79
N PRO A 21 -1.60 -18.66 -2.16
CA PRO A 21 -2.18 -19.77 -1.41
C PRO A 21 -2.88 -19.32 -0.12
N ARG A 22 -2.71 -18.06 0.30
CA ARG A 22 -3.32 -17.48 1.49
C ARG A 22 -4.62 -16.78 1.10
N THR A 23 -5.65 -16.93 1.93
CA THR A 23 -6.97 -16.34 1.68
C THR A 23 -7.30 -15.23 2.69
N LEU A 24 -8.23 -14.35 2.30
CA LEU A 24 -9.00 -13.50 3.19
C LEU A 24 -10.49 -13.78 2.96
N THR A 25 -11.28 -13.74 4.02
CA THR A 25 -12.74 -13.78 3.90
C THR A 25 -13.27 -12.36 3.74
N VAL A 26 -13.93 -12.07 2.61
CA VAL A 26 -14.59 -10.79 2.33
C VAL A 26 -16.05 -11.10 1.99
N ASP A 27 -16.99 -10.48 2.71
CA ASP A 27 -18.42 -10.70 2.55
C ASP A 27 -18.83 -12.19 2.62
N GLY A 28 -18.17 -12.95 3.49
CA GLY A 28 -18.41 -14.38 3.68
C GLY A 28 -17.79 -15.28 2.59
N VAL A 29 -17.00 -14.74 1.67
CA VAL A 29 -16.34 -15.48 0.59
C VAL A 29 -14.82 -15.47 0.79
N GLU A 30 -14.20 -16.64 0.77
CA GLU A 30 -12.75 -16.77 0.74
C GLU A 30 -12.18 -16.42 -0.63
N ARG A 31 -11.19 -15.53 -0.65
CA ARG A 31 -10.52 -15.08 -1.88
C ARG A 31 -9.01 -14.96 -1.65
N PRO A 32 -8.18 -15.13 -2.69
CA PRO A 32 -6.73 -14.96 -2.58
C PRO A 32 -6.36 -13.59 -1.99
N ARG A 33 -5.47 -13.59 -0.99
CA ARG A 33 -5.20 -12.44 -0.13
C ARG A 33 -4.66 -11.25 -0.92
N GLU A 34 -3.64 -11.42 -1.75
CA GLU A 34 -3.11 -10.28 -2.52
C GLU A 34 -4.09 -9.78 -3.60
N LEU A 35 -5.00 -10.63 -4.11
CA LEU A 35 -6.06 -10.18 -5.03
C LEU A 35 -7.06 -9.26 -4.30
N VAL A 36 -7.48 -9.64 -3.10
CA VAL A 36 -8.35 -8.81 -2.25
C VAL A 36 -7.69 -7.46 -1.94
N ARG A 37 -6.41 -7.46 -1.57
CA ARG A 37 -5.69 -6.22 -1.29
C ARG A 37 -5.53 -5.33 -2.51
N ALA A 38 -5.33 -5.91 -3.69
CA ALA A 38 -5.31 -5.17 -4.95
C ALA A 38 -6.66 -4.50 -5.22
N ASP A 39 -7.78 -5.19 -4.98
CA ASP A 39 -9.13 -4.60 -5.07
C ASP A 39 -9.31 -3.41 -4.11
N TRP A 40 -8.91 -3.58 -2.85
CA TRP A 40 -9.03 -2.52 -1.85
C TRP A 40 -8.23 -1.28 -2.24
N LEU A 41 -7.00 -1.49 -2.70
CA LEU A 41 -6.12 -0.39 -3.10
C LEU A 41 -6.64 0.34 -4.34
N GLU A 42 -7.08 -0.38 -5.37
CA GLU A 42 -7.64 0.23 -6.57
C GLU A 42 -8.92 1.02 -6.28
N ARG A 43 -9.80 0.51 -5.41
CA ARG A 43 -11.00 1.24 -4.97
C ARG A 43 -10.65 2.59 -4.34
N TRP A 44 -9.62 2.65 -3.50
CA TRP A 44 -9.16 3.91 -2.92
C TRP A 44 -8.54 4.84 -3.95
N VAL A 45 -7.72 4.32 -4.86
CA VAL A 45 -7.14 5.12 -5.96
C VAL A 45 -8.25 5.77 -6.80
N LEU A 46 -9.26 5.01 -7.23
CA LEU A 46 -10.36 5.53 -8.04
C LEU A 46 -11.28 6.49 -7.26
N ARG A 47 -11.36 6.34 -5.93
CA ARG A 47 -12.09 7.29 -5.08
C ARG A 47 -11.35 8.62 -4.92
N LEU A 48 -10.04 8.59 -4.80
CA LEU A 48 -9.21 9.79 -4.66
C LEU A 48 -8.96 10.50 -6.00
N ALA A 49 -8.84 9.73 -7.07
CA ALA A 49 -8.62 10.21 -8.43
C ALA A 49 -9.49 9.41 -9.42
N PRO A 50 -10.76 9.81 -9.64
CA PRO A 50 -11.66 9.14 -10.58
C PRO A 50 -11.10 9.03 -12.00
N ASP A 51 -10.32 10.04 -12.41
CA ASP A 51 -9.62 10.10 -13.70
C ASP A 51 -8.16 9.62 -13.59
N ALA A 52 -7.87 8.67 -12.69
CA ALA A 52 -6.53 8.14 -12.44
C ALA A 52 -5.81 7.76 -13.75
N SER A 53 -4.53 8.14 -13.83
CA SER A 53 -3.69 7.84 -14.98
C SER A 53 -3.59 6.33 -15.21
N VAL A 54 -3.29 5.93 -16.45
CA VAL A 54 -3.05 4.52 -16.77
C VAL A 54 -1.91 3.92 -15.92
N PRO A 55 -0.73 4.55 -15.77
CA PRO A 55 0.31 4.08 -14.86
C PRO A 55 -0.17 3.89 -13.41
N LEU A 56 -0.98 4.82 -12.89
CA LEU A 56 -1.49 4.75 -11.52
C LEU A 56 -2.45 3.57 -11.32
N ARG A 57 -3.39 3.35 -12.25
CA ARG A 57 -4.29 2.20 -12.20
C ARG A 57 -3.54 0.87 -12.28
N LEU A 58 -2.55 0.79 -13.17
CA LEU A 58 -1.68 -0.38 -13.29
C LEU A 58 -0.88 -0.61 -12.00
N ALA A 59 -0.32 0.46 -11.40
CA ALA A 59 0.46 0.38 -10.16
C ALA A 59 -0.41 -0.05 -8.97
N ALA A 60 -1.63 0.47 -8.85
CA ALA A 60 -2.60 0.08 -7.82
C ALA A 60 -2.86 -1.43 -7.83
N ARG A 61 -3.10 -1.98 -9.03
CA ARG A 61 -3.40 -3.41 -9.20
C ARG A 61 -2.19 -4.33 -8.96
N SER A 62 -0.97 -3.81 -9.07
CA SER A 62 0.26 -4.61 -9.06
C SER A 62 1.23 -4.29 -7.90
N GLN A 63 0.82 -3.47 -6.93
CA GLN A 63 1.68 -3.01 -5.84
C GLN A 63 2.32 -4.14 -5.01
N HIS A 64 1.61 -5.26 -4.83
CA HIS A 64 2.03 -6.44 -4.08
C HIS A 64 2.00 -7.73 -4.91
N LEU A 65 2.26 -7.62 -6.21
CA LEU A 65 2.20 -8.72 -7.17
C LEU A 65 3.08 -9.90 -6.73
N GLN A 66 2.51 -11.09 -6.52
CA GLN A 66 3.24 -12.28 -6.07
C GLN A 66 4.06 -12.12 -4.77
N ARG A 67 3.62 -11.23 -3.87
CA ARG A 67 4.35 -10.96 -2.61
C ARG A 67 4.69 -12.21 -1.80
N TRP A 68 3.80 -13.21 -1.75
CA TRP A 68 4.03 -14.45 -0.95
C TRP A 68 5.25 -15.25 -1.39
N ALA A 69 5.74 -15.05 -2.62
CA ALA A 69 6.92 -15.71 -3.13
C ALA A 69 8.22 -15.27 -2.42
N ILE A 70 8.20 -14.16 -1.67
CA ILE A 70 9.34 -13.65 -0.91
C ILE A 70 8.92 -13.51 0.57
N PRO A 71 8.95 -14.61 1.35
CA PRO A 71 8.49 -14.63 2.75
C PRO A 71 9.30 -13.73 3.68
N ARG A 72 8.63 -13.05 4.63
CA ARG A 72 9.29 -12.26 5.68
C ARG A 72 10.27 -13.10 6.53
N LYS A 73 9.92 -14.35 6.81
CA LYS A 73 10.70 -15.28 7.66
C LYS A 73 12.09 -15.61 7.10
N ASP A 74 12.34 -15.37 5.81
CA ASP A 74 13.62 -15.64 5.17
C ASP A 74 14.65 -14.51 5.41
N TYR A 75 14.25 -13.44 6.12
CA TYR A 75 15.08 -12.29 6.45
C TYR A 75 15.28 -12.17 7.97
N PRO A 76 16.42 -11.63 8.45
CA PRO A 76 16.67 -11.45 9.88
C PRO A 76 15.55 -10.70 10.61
N GLU A 77 15.34 -11.02 11.88
CA GLU A 77 14.42 -10.27 12.73
C GLU A 77 14.88 -8.82 12.95
N GLY A 78 13.94 -7.98 13.40
CA GLY A 78 14.21 -6.57 13.70
C GLY A 78 14.15 -5.64 12.48
N ARG A 79 14.43 -4.35 12.73
CA ARG A 79 14.21 -3.26 11.78
C ARG A 79 15.03 -3.39 10.51
N LEU A 80 16.31 -3.78 10.61
CA LEU A 80 17.20 -3.85 9.45
C LEU A 80 16.76 -4.92 8.44
N GLY A 81 16.51 -6.16 8.92
CA GLY A 81 16.01 -7.23 8.06
C GLY A 81 14.63 -6.93 7.46
N TYR A 82 13.76 -6.25 8.22
CA TYR A 82 12.47 -5.76 7.69
C TYR A 82 12.66 -4.75 6.55
N LEU A 83 13.53 -3.75 6.71
CA LEU A 83 13.77 -2.74 5.68
C LEU A 83 14.40 -3.35 4.42
N GLU A 84 15.30 -4.33 4.59
CA GLU A 84 15.87 -5.08 3.47
C GLU A 84 14.80 -5.86 2.70
N TRP A 85 13.99 -6.64 3.42
CA TRP A 85 12.87 -7.39 2.82
C TRP A 85 11.92 -6.48 2.04
N ARG A 86 11.52 -5.35 2.62
CA ARG A 86 10.66 -4.35 1.98
C ARG A 86 11.27 -3.79 0.69
N LYS A 87 12.58 -3.54 0.69
CA LYS A 87 13.32 -3.04 -0.47
C LYS A 87 13.39 -4.08 -1.59
N VAL A 88 13.59 -5.35 -1.25
CA VAL A 88 13.58 -6.45 -2.21
C VAL A 88 12.19 -6.62 -2.83
N LEU A 89 11.14 -6.65 -1.99
CA LEU A 89 9.76 -6.74 -2.46
C LEU A 89 9.38 -5.62 -3.42
N ALA A 90 9.65 -4.36 -3.06
CA ALA A 90 9.31 -3.21 -3.91
C ALA A 90 9.96 -3.31 -5.30
N ARG A 91 11.22 -3.77 -5.37
CA ARG A 91 11.93 -4.00 -6.64
C ARG A 91 11.36 -5.18 -7.42
N HIS A 92 11.02 -6.27 -6.72
CA HIS A 92 10.43 -7.45 -7.33
C HIS A 92 9.09 -7.12 -8.00
N HIS A 93 8.17 -6.47 -7.28
CA HIS A 93 6.86 -6.10 -7.81
C HIS A 93 6.99 -5.17 -9.02
N ALA A 94 7.86 -4.15 -8.95
CA ALA A 94 8.05 -3.18 -10.02
C ALA A 94 8.68 -3.81 -11.27
N ALA A 95 9.61 -4.76 -11.09
CA ALA A 95 10.18 -5.52 -12.19
C ALA A 95 9.14 -6.43 -12.84
N LEU A 96 8.44 -7.26 -12.04
CA LEU A 96 7.46 -8.22 -12.54
C LEU A 96 6.31 -7.52 -13.27
N ALA A 97 5.77 -6.45 -12.69
CA ALA A 97 4.70 -5.69 -13.31
C ALA A 97 5.13 -5.12 -14.67
N ALA A 98 6.33 -4.54 -14.73
CA ALA A 98 6.83 -3.97 -15.98
C ALA A 98 7.17 -5.02 -17.04
N THR A 99 7.60 -6.23 -16.66
CA THR A 99 7.78 -7.36 -17.59
C THR A 99 6.44 -7.77 -18.21
N VAL A 100 5.39 -7.93 -17.40
CA VAL A 100 4.04 -8.24 -17.91
C VAL A 100 3.56 -7.17 -18.89
N LEU A 101 3.80 -5.89 -18.59
CA LEU A 101 3.42 -4.80 -19.48
C LEU A 101 4.22 -4.79 -20.79
N GLU A 102 5.50 -5.14 -20.75
CA GLU A 102 6.34 -5.28 -21.94
C GLU A 102 5.81 -6.36 -22.88
N GLU A 103 5.49 -7.54 -22.34
CA GLU A 103 4.92 -8.66 -23.10
C GLU A 103 3.58 -8.30 -23.76
N LEU A 104 2.80 -7.43 -23.11
CA LEU A 104 1.53 -6.92 -23.64
C LEU A 104 1.71 -5.78 -24.64
N GLY A 105 2.92 -5.22 -24.79
CA GLY A 105 3.22 -4.17 -25.75
C GLY A 105 3.03 -2.74 -25.23
N PHE A 106 3.08 -2.52 -23.91
CA PHE A 106 3.10 -1.16 -23.35
C PHE A 106 4.43 -0.45 -23.66
N ASP A 107 4.33 0.85 -23.95
CA ASP A 107 5.50 1.68 -24.18
C ASP A 107 6.39 1.81 -22.93
N ALA A 108 7.65 2.18 -23.15
CA ALA A 108 8.60 2.39 -22.05
C ALA A 108 8.15 3.50 -21.08
N PRO A 109 7.65 4.67 -21.53
CA PRO A 109 7.19 5.72 -20.63
C PRO A 109 6.10 5.27 -19.64
N THR A 110 5.13 4.46 -20.06
CA THR A 110 4.09 3.95 -19.15
C THR A 110 4.67 2.98 -18.13
N ARG A 111 5.57 2.08 -18.57
CA ARG A 111 6.24 1.12 -17.68
C ARG A 111 7.11 1.83 -16.65
N ASP A 112 7.84 2.87 -17.06
CA ASP A 112 8.71 3.63 -16.17
C ASP A 112 7.93 4.48 -15.18
N ALA A 113 6.81 5.08 -15.61
CA ALA A 113 5.88 5.78 -14.71
C ALA A 113 5.29 4.82 -13.65
N LEU A 114 4.87 3.61 -14.05
CA LEU A 114 4.40 2.60 -13.10
C LEU A 114 5.49 2.23 -12.09
N ARG A 115 6.73 1.99 -12.55
CA ARG A 115 7.85 1.65 -11.66
C ARG A 115 8.11 2.77 -10.67
N ALA A 116 8.10 4.02 -11.13
CA ALA A 116 8.28 5.18 -10.27
C ALA A 116 7.21 5.24 -9.16
N ILE A 117 5.95 5.01 -9.51
CA ILE A 117 4.83 4.99 -8.55
C ILE A 117 5.01 3.85 -7.53
N GLN A 118 5.24 2.61 -7.99
CA GLN A 118 5.39 1.46 -7.07
C GLN A 118 6.58 1.59 -6.13
N LEU A 119 7.68 2.15 -6.63
CA LEU A 119 8.90 2.44 -5.86
C LEU A 119 8.79 3.73 -5.04
N LYS A 120 7.61 4.38 -5.04
CA LYS A 120 7.29 5.60 -4.29
C LYS A 120 8.20 6.78 -4.62
N GLN A 121 8.68 6.85 -5.86
CA GLN A 121 9.53 7.94 -6.32
C GLN A 121 8.72 9.22 -6.50
N GLY A 122 9.26 10.33 -6.00
CA GLY A 122 8.59 11.63 -6.09
C GLY A 122 7.38 11.75 -5.16
N LEU A 123 7.36 11.08 -4.01
CA LEU A 123 6.35 11.36 -2.98
C LEU A 123 6.34 12.86 -2.66
N LYS A 124 5.16 13.46 -2.51
CA LYS A 124 4.90 14.91 -2.38
C LYS A 124 5.12 15.77 -3.63
N THR A 125 5.69 15.25 -4.72
CA THR A 125 5.95 16.03 -5.95
C THR A 125 5.32 15.44 -7.20
N ASN A 126 5.19 14.12 -7.28
CA ASN A 126 4.45 13.39 -8.31
C ASN A 126 3.01 13.14 -7.83
N PRO A 127 1.99 13.67 -8.52
CA PRO A 127 0.59 13.49 -8.14
C PRO A 127 0.16 12.01 -8.06
N ASP A 128 0.57 11.18 -9.00
CA ASP A 128 0.19 9.77 -9.03
C ASP A 128 0.82 9.00 -7.86
N THR A 129 2.11 9.25 -7.59
CA THR A 129 2.78 8.67 -6.42
C THR A 129 2.10 9.11 -5.12
N GLN A 130 1.66 10.37 -5.03
CA GLN A 130 0.95 10.87 -3.86
C GLN A 130 -0.41 10.19 -3.66
N VAL A 131 -1.21 10.06 -4.73
CA VAL A 131 -2.50 9.35 -4.67
C VAL A 131 -2.30 7.89 -4.28
N MET A 132 -1.27 7.24 -4.83
CA MET A 132 -0.93 5.87 -4.48
C MET A 132 -0.58 5.72 -2.99
N GLU A 133 0.24 6.63 -2.44
CA GLU A 133 0.59 6.59 -1.01
C GLU A 133 -0.62 6.85 -0.12
N ASP A 134 -1.49 7.80 -0.49
CA ASP A 134 -2.74 8.07 0.23
C ASP A 134 -3.64 6.83 0.23
N ALA A 135 -3.83 6.20 -0.92
CA ALA A 135 -4.64 5.00 -1.08
C ALA A 135 -4.09 3.81 -0.28
N LEU A 136 -2.76 3.63 -0.25
CA LEU A 136 -2.12 2.62 0.60
C LEU A 136 -2.36 2.85 2.08
N CYS A 137 -2.23 4.10 2.54
CA CYS A 137 -2.49 4.46 3.93
C CYS A 137 -3.96 4.24 4.31
N LEU A 138 -4.90 4.63 3.43
CA LEU A 138 -6.33 4.46 3.65
C LEU A 138 -6.74 2.98 3.66
N SER A 139 -6.21 2.18 2.73
CA SER A 139 -6.45 0.73 2.69
C SER A 139 -5.98 0.05 3.98
N PHE A 140 -4.79 0.40 4.48
CA PHE A 140 -4.31 -0.09 5.77
C PHE A 140 -5.24 0.34 6.92
N LEU A 141 -5.58 1.64 7.00
CA LEU A 141 -6.44 2.16 8.07
C LEU A 141 -7.82 1.51 8.07
N GLU A 142 -8.41 1.26 6.90
CA GLU A 142 -9.74 0.70 6.77
C GLU A 142 -9.78 -0.80 7.10
N HIS A 143 -8.79 -1.57 6.62
CA HIS A 143 -8.90 -3.02 6.60
C HIS A 143 -7.97 -3.77 7.55
N GLU A 144 -6.87 -3.16 7.96
CA GLU A 144 -5.78 -3.87 8.64
C GLU A 144 -5.38 -3.23 9.98
N PHE A 145 -5.70 -1.95 10.17
CA PHE A 145 -5.25 -1.17 11.30
C PHE A 145 -5.83 -1.63 12.64
N ALA A 146 -7.10 -2.05 12.70
CA ALA A 146 -7.70 -2.49 13.95
C ALA A 146 -7.01 -3.76 14.49
N ASP A 147 -6.75 -4.74 13.62
CA ASP A 147 -6.06 -5.98 13.98
C ASP A 147 -4.59 -5.72 14.32
N PHE A 148 -3.93 -4.82 13.59
CA PHE A 148 -2.58 -4.36 13.91
C PHE A 148 -2.53 -3.71 15.30
N ALA A 149 -3.47 -2.81 15.58
CA ALA A 149 -3.55 -2.10 16.86
C ALA A 149 -3.77 -3.06 18.05
N ALA A 150 -4.53 -4.14 17.86
CA ALA A 150 -4.77 -5.14 18.88
C ALA A 150 -3.53 -5.99 19.23
N GLN A 151 -2.52 -6.01 18.36
CA GLN A 151 -1.31 -6.83 18.50
C GLN A 151 -0.10 -6.06 19.05
N HIS A 152 -0.23 -4.74 19.25
CA HIS A 152 0.88 -3.87 19.63
C HIS A 152 0.49 -2.90 20.76
N ASP A 153 1.48 -2.39 21.48
CA ASP A 153 1.24 -1.37 22.49
C ASP A 153 0.82 -0.02 21.87
N ASP A 154 0.03 0.76 22.61
CA ASP A 154 -0.47 2.07 22.17
C ASP A 154 0.64 2.99 21.65
N ALA A 155 1.81 3.01 22.29
CA ALA A 155 2.90 3.93 21.92
C ALA A 155 3.46 3.58 20.53
N LYS A 156 3.67 2.28 20.27
CA LYS A 156 4.05 1.76 18.95
C LYS A 156 3.01 2.11 17.89
N VAL A 157 1.73 1.89 18.17
CA VAL A 157 0.65 2.15 17.21
C VAL A 157 0.55 3.64 16.91
N ILE A 158 0.62 4.50 17.93
CA ILE A 158 0.59 5.96 17.79
C ILE A 158 1.76 6.46 16.92
N ASP A 159 2.98 5.96 17.14
CA ASP A 159 4.15 6.30 16.31
C ASP A 159 3.95 5.91 14.84
N ILE A 160 3.37 4.72 14.59
CA ILE A 160 3.03 4.24 13.25
C ILE A 160 1.97 5.12 12.59
N VAL A 161 0.91 5.52 13.31
CA VAL A 161 -0.10 6.44 12.78
C VAL A 161 0.54 7.80 12.43
N ARG A 162 1.39 8.37 13.29
CA ARG A 162 2.10 9.63 13.00
C ARG A 162 2.98 9.53 11.75
N LYS A 163 3.71 8.42 11.60
CA LYS A 163 4.53 8.15 10.41
C LYS A 163 3.69 8.02 9.15
N THR A 164 2.54 7.35 9.25
CA THR A 164 1.56 7.21 8.16
C THR A 164 1.01 8.59 7.77
N TRP A 165 0.56 9.38 8.74
CA TRP A 165 -0.05 10.70 8.51
C TRP A 165 0.87 11.69 7.80
N ARG A 166 2.17 11.71 8.14
CA ARG A 166 3.17 12.59 7.50
C ARG A 166 3.31 12.36 5.99
N LYS A 167 3.10 11.13 5.52
CA LYS A 167 3.21 10.79 4.09
C LYS A 167 1.96 11.14 3.29
N MET A 168 0.81 11.16 3.96
CA MET A 168 -0.46 11.44 3.32
C MET A 168 -0.58 12.92 2.88
N SER A 169 -1.36 13.16 1.83
CA SER A 169 -1.82 14.51 1.47
C SER A 169 -2.94 14.96 2.41
N ALA A 170 -3.28 16.25 2.36
CA ALA A 170 -4.42 16.78 3.11
C ALA A 170 -5.75 16.10 2.69
N ALA A 171 -5.92 15.77 1.41
CA ALA A 171 -7.08 15.05 0.91
C ALA A 171 -7.15 13.62 1.47
N GLY A 172 -6.03 12.89 1.44
CA GLY A 172 -5.94 11.56 2.05
C GLY A 172 -6.25 11.57 3.55
N GLN A 173 -5.71 12.55 4.29
CA GLN A 173 -5.98 12.71 5.73
C GLN A 173 -7.47 13.00 6.00
N ALA A 174 -8.12 13.80 5.15
CA ALA A 174 -9.55 14.09 5.27
C ALA A 174 -10.41 12.83 5.07
N GLU A 175 -10.04 11.94 4.14
CA GLU A 175 -10.69 10.65 3.97
C GLU A 175 -10.44 9.71 5.16
N ALA A 176 -9.22 9.70 5.72
CA ALA A 176 -8.88 8.87 6.88
C ALA A 176 -9.76 9.19 8.10
N LEU A 177 -10.05 10.48 8.33
CA LEU A 177 -10.93 10.92 9.42
C LEU A 177 -12.40 10.50 9.24
N ARG A 178 -12.81 10.18 8.02
CA ARG A 178 -14.17 9.71 7.69
C ARG A 178 -14.34 8.19 7.82
N LEU A 179 -13.24 7.45 7.97
CA LEU A 179 -13.30 5.99 8.11
C LEU A 179 -14.08 5.56 9.35
N ALA A 180 -14.93 4.54 9.19
CA ALA A 180 -15.67 3.92 10.27
C ALA A 180 -14.77 2.94 11.05
N LEU A 181 -13.83 3.49 11.82
CA LEU A 181 -12.94 2.71 12.67
C LEU A 181 -13.63 2.27 13.97
N PRO A 182 -13.35 1.05 14.47
CA PRO A 182 -13.75 0.65 15.82
C PRO A 182 -13.29 1.68 16.87
N PRO A 183 -14.05 1.89 17.97
CA PRO A 183 -13.74 2.95 18.94
C PRO A 183 -12.30 2.92 19.49
N ALA A 184 -11.75 1.72 19.75
CA ALA A 184 -10.38 1.56 20.24
C ALA A 184 -9.33 2.03 19.22
N ALA A 185 -9.50 1.65 17.95
CA ALA A 185 -8.61 2.07 16.86
C ALA A 185 -8.74 3.58 16.60
N ARG A 186 -9.97 4.11 16.59
CA ARG A 186 -10.23 5.55 16.45
C ARG A 186 -9.51 6.39 17.50
N ARG A 187 -9.57 5.97 18.78
CA ARG A 187 -8.85 6.63 19.88
C ARG A 187 -7.35 6.76 19.61
N LEU A 188 -6.71 5.72 19.06
CA LEU A 188 -5.27 5.74 18.76
C LEU A 188 -4.93 6.73 17.65
N VAL A 189 -5.81 6.88 16.65
CA VAL A 189 -5.65 7.92 15.63
C VAL A 189 -5.76 9.31 16.27
N GLU A 190 -6.78 9.55 17.09
CA GLU A 190 -6.97 10.86 17.75
C GLU A 190 -5.78 11.24 18.65
N LEU A 191 -5.25 10.28 19.42
CA LEU A 191 -4.03 10.48 20.22
C LEU A 191 -2.80 10.77 19.36
N ALA A 192 -2.68 10.12 18.20
CA ALA A 192 -1.58 10.36 17.28
C ALA A 192 -1.59 11.77 16.69
N LEU A 193 -2.79 12.32 16.44
CA LEU A 193 -2.99 13.66 15.87
C LEU A 193 -2.95 14.78 16.91
N THR A 194 -3.10 14.45 18.18
CA THR A 194 -2.91 15.42 19.26
C THR A 194 -1.41 15.71 19.39
N PRO A 195 -0.98 16.98 19.29
CA PRO A 195 0.41 17.33 19.47
C PRO A 195 0.86 16.88 20.86
N PRO A 196 1.99 16.16 21.00
CA PRO A 196 2.56 15.93 22.32
C PRO A 196 2.85 17.31 22.94
N GLY A 197 2.52 17.49 24.22
CA GLY A 197 3.02 18.64 24.99
C GLY A 197 4.53 18.73 24.75
N GLY A 198 4.96 19.88 24.23
CA GLY A 198 6.10 19.95 23.30
C GLY A 198 7.37 19.23 23.73
N ASP A 199 7.91 18.42 22.82
CA ASP A 199 9.34 18.49 22.50
C ASP A 199 9.62 17.92 21.10
N ALA A 200 10.70 18.42 20.51
CA ALA A 200 10.99 18.39 19.09
C ALA A 200 11.59 17.07 18.57
N GLY A 201 11.21 16.73 17.33
CA GLY A 201 12.16 16.26 16.32
C GLY A 201 12.71 14.84 16.42
N SER A 202 12.27 13.99 15.49
CA SER A 202 13.21 13.06 14.85
C SER A 202 12.87 12.95 13.36
N PRO A 203 13.82 13.28 12.47
CA PRO A 203 13.64 13.10 11.05
C PRO A 203 13.96 11.64 10.74
N ASP A 204 12.94 10.89 10.33
CA ASP A 204 13.15 9.70 9.50
C ASP A 204 11.90 9.53 8.65
N ALA A 205 12.03 9.92 7.39
CA ALA A 205 10.99 9.87 6.36
C ALA A 205 10.98 8.53 5.60
N ASP A 206 11.73 7.52 6.08
CA ASP A 206 11.98 6.29 5.30
C ASP A 206 11.43 5.01 5.97
N THR A 207 10.42 5.14 6.83
CA THR A 207 9.71 3.95 7.34
C THR A 207 8.58 3.60 6.37
N PRO A 208 8.59 2.45 5.67
CA PRO A 208 7.49 2.04 4.80
C PRO A 208 6.18 1.92 5.59
N SER A 209 5.04 2.01 4.92
CA SER A 209 3.73 1.88 5.58
C SER A 209 3.66 0.52 6.30
N PRO A 210 3.08 0.47 7.52
CA PRO A 210 2.87 -0.80 8.21
C PRO A 210 2.03 -1.72 7.30
N GLU A 211 2.44 -2.97 7.17
CA GLU A 211 1.68 -4.00 6.44
C GLU A 211 1.60 -5.21 7.35
N PRO A 212 0.43 -5.85 7.51
CA PRO A 212 0.20 -6.86 8.55
C PRO A 212 0.85 -8.23 8.27
N ASP A 213 1.84 -8.29 7.37
CA ASP A 213 2.84 -9.38 7.41
C ASP A 213 3.88 -9.17 8.52
N ASP A 214 3.69 -8.19 9.41
CA ASP A 214 4.39 -8.00 10.69
C ASP A 214 4.13 -9.13 11.73
N ARG A 215 3.56 -10.27 11.31
CA ARG A 215 3.39 -11.43 12.18
C ARG A 215 4.74 -12.14 12.39
N PRO A 216 5.25 -12.25 13.63
CA PRO A 216 6.12 -13.37 13.97
C PRO A 216 5.41 -14.71 13.74
#